data_AF-A0A1V0FZ49-F1
#
_entry.id   AF-A0A1V0FZ49-F1
#
_cell.length_a   1.000
_cell.length_b   1.000
_cell.length_c   1.000
_cell.angle_alpha   90.00
_cell.angle_beta   90.00
_cell.angle_gamma   90.00
#
_symmetry.space_group_name_H-M   'P 1'
#
loop_
_entity.id
_entity.type
_entity.pdbx_description
1 polymer ?
#
loop_
_entity_poly.entity_id
_entity_poly.type
_entity_poly.pdbx_seq_one_letter_code
_entity_poly.pdbx_strand_id
1 'polypeptide(L)'
;VTSGIQKAKFAILAGIAQDSAVGWTGLLSQNSPIVRHYLKLVTTLYSGYDAEVRAPQSGKTYTVTPGASANTHYGDAVYTTSSLTANVEAGCTTKTAEDTPPISVETLAKGQGLRKPQLGFKLSHVCTKSGVACSGTSATDIFTVTLNVGHTDAPSTTGGAQASNTPKILLAGTIKLTGVDQDKLDENHTVISAAVSALTNIPEAHVREGYTGHPQFDNLVERLLLAMPADTEIAETLTSKVDEEINKIFGGDQDTFNKHVWQDADKQTATFHEAKKHKLET
;
A
#
# COMPACT_ATOMS: atom_id res chain seq x y z
N VAL A 1 10.22 24.82 48.66
CA VAL A 1 11.31 24.86 47.65
C VAL A 1 11.06 23.85 46.51
N THR A 2 10.53 22.65 46.80
CA THR A 2 10.24 21.57 45.85
C THR A 2 9.20 21.85 44.75
N SER A 3 8.24 22.78 44.95
CA SER A 3 7.20 23.04 43.93
C SER A 3 7.67 23.90 42.75
N GLY A 4 8.71 24.73 42.93
CA GLY A 4 9.25 25.58 41.85
C GLY A 4 10.01 24.78 40.80
N ILE A 5 10.89 23.87 41.25
CA ILE A 5 11.67 22.97 40.39
C ILE A 5 10.75 22.04 39.61
N GLN A 6 9.72 21.46 40.25
CA GLN A 6 8.75 20.60 39.55
C GLN A 6 7.94 21.37 38.50
N LYS A 7 7.54 22.62 38.77
CA LYS A 7 6.87 23.48 37.77
C LYS A 7 7.79 23.81 36.59
N ALA A 8 9.03 24.20 36.86
CA ALA A 8 10.02 24.48 35.83
C ALA A 8 10.30 23.25 34.95
N LYS A 9 10.48 22.08 35.58
CA LYS A 9 10.64 20.79 34.89
C LYS A 9 9.52 20.51 33.89
N PHE A 10 8.26 20.55 34.32
CA PHE A 10 7.14 20.28 33.42
C PHE A 10 6.92 21.40 32.39
N ALA A 11 7.27 22.65 32.70
CA ALA A 11 7.23 23.75 31.74
C ALA A 11 8.24 23.56 30.59
N ILE A 12 9.45 23.09 30.89
CA ILE A 12 10.47 22.75 29.89
C ILE A 12 9.94 21.66 28.96
N LEU A 13 9.46 20.55 29.54
CA LEU A 13 8.92 19.43 28.76
C LEU A 13 7.72 19.82 27.91
N ALA A 14 6.79 20.61 28.46
CA ALA A 14 5.62 21.09 27.72
C ALA A 14 6.01 22.04 26.57
N GLY A 15 6.98 22.94 26.79
CA GLY A 15 7.48 23.83 25.76
C GLY A 15 8.11 23.08 24.60
N ILE A 16 8.94 22.08 24.90
CA ILE A 16 9.58 21.22 23.89
C ILE A 16 8.55 20.34 23.18
N ALA A 17 7.62 19.73 23.93
CA ALA A 17 6.54 18.97 23.32
C ALA A 17 5.72 19.82 22.34
N GLN A 18 5.43 21.06 22.70
CA GLN A 18 4.68 21.99 21.84
C GLN A 18 5.46 22.35 20.57
N ASP A 19 6.75 22.70 20.69
CA ASP A 19 7.59 23.04 19.55
C ASP A 19 7.80 21.84 18.61
N SER A 20 8.15 20.69 19.18
CA SER A 20 8.27 19.42 18.47
C SER A 20 6.96 19.02 17.79
N ALA A 21 5.79 19.21 18.43
CA ALA A 21 4.50 18.89 17.83
C ALA A 21 4.21 19.73 16.58
N VAL A 22 4.63 21.00 16.54
CA VAL A 22 4.53 21.84 15.34
C VAL A 22 5.40 21.26 14.22
N GLY A 23 6.65 20.89 14.52
CA GLY A 23 7.56 20.26 13.56
C GLY A 23 7.03 18.92 13.02
N TRP A 24 6.56 18.04 13.91
CA TRP A 24 5.99 16.74 13.55
C TRP A 24 4.71 16.86 12.74
N THR A 25 3.88 17.87 13.01
CA THR A 25 2.70 18.16 12.19
C THR A 25 3.10 18.52 10.75
N GLY A 26 4.19 19.27 10.59
CA GLY A 26 4.79 19.55 9.28
C GLY A 26 5.23 18.28 8.55
N LEU A 27 5.99 17.40 9.23
CA LEU A 27 6.43 16.12 8.68
C LEU A 27 5.23 15.23 8.30
N LEU A 28 4.21 15.15 9.15
CA LEU A 28 3.01 14.36 8.89
C LEU A 28 2.26 14.88 7.66
N SER A 29 2.06 16.19 7.56
CA SER A 29 1.37 16.84 6.44
C SER A 29 2.10 16.61 5.12
N GLN A 30 3.43 16.71 5.13
CA GLN A 30 4.26 16.54 3.93
C GLN A 30 4.34 15.08 3.46
N ASN A 31 4.47 14.13 4.38
CA ASN A 31 4.81 12.74 4.05
C ASN A 31 3.58 11.81 3.99
N SER A 32 2.52 12.08 4.74
CA SER A 32 1.32 11.21 4.74
C SER A 32 0.66 11.06 3.36
N PRO A 33 0.52 12.13 2.54
CA PRO A 33 -0.07 11.99 1.21
C PRO A 33 0.74 11.06 0.31
N ILE A 34 2.08 11.11 0.41
CA ILE A 34 2.99 10.25 -0.35
C ILE A 34 2.76 8.78 0.01
N VAL A 35 2.72 8.46 1.30
CA VAL A 35 2.47 7.10 1.78
C VAL A 35 1.10 6.58 1.34
N ARG A 36 0.04 7.39 1.48
CA ARG A 36 -1.31 7.00 1.05
C ARG A 36 -1.39 6.76 -0.45
N HIS A 37 -0.75 7.61 -1.25
CA HIS A 37 -0.70 7.46 -2.70
C HIS A 37 0.02 6.16 -3.09
N TYR A 38 1.16 5.88 -2.46
CA TYR A 38 1.92 4.66 -2.72
C TYR A 38 1.14 3.40 -2.29
N LEU A 39 0.48 3.43 -1.13
CA LEU A 39 -0.38 2.33 -0.69
C LEU A 39 -1.50 2.06 -1.70
N LYS A 40 -2.17 3.12 -2.20
CA LYS A 40 -3.19 2.99 -3.24
C LYS A 40 -2.62 2.37 -4.53
N LEU A 41 -1.42 2.77 -4.94
CA LEU A 41 -0.74 2.19 -6.11
C LEU A 41 -0.51 0.69 -5.92
N VAL A 42 0.14 0.29 -4.83
CA VAL A 42 0.46 -1.11 -4.54
C VAL A 42 -0.81 -1.96 -4.42
N THR A 43 -1.85 -1.47 -3.73
CA THR A 43 -3.13 -2.18 -3.64
C THR A 43 -3.79 -2.33 -5.01
N THR A 44 -3.78 -1.29 -5.85
CA THR A 44 -4.35 -1.36 -7.20
C THR A 44 -3.61 -2.39 -8.06
N LEU A 45 -2.28 -2.41 -8.00
CA LEU A 45 -1.45 -3.38 -8.71
C LEU A 45 -1.70 -4.80 -8.21
N TYR A 46 -1.72 -4.99 -6.89
CA TYR A 46 -2.00 -6.28 -6.27
C TYR A 46 -3.36 -6.82 -6.71
N SER A 47 -4.42 -6.01 -6.66
CA SER A 47 -5.74 -6.42 -7.14
C SER A 47 -5.75 -6.75 -8.63
N GLY A 48 -5.01 -6.01 -9.45
CA GLY A 48 -4.86 -6.29 -10.87
C GLY A 48 -4.19 -7.64 -11.14
N TYR A 49 -3.06 -7.91 -10.48
CA TYR A 49 -2.33 -9.17 -10.62
C TYR A 49 -3.10 -10.36 -10.01
N ASP A 50 -3.78 -10.19 -8.88
CA ASP A 50 -4.62 -11.24 -8.28
C ASP A 50 -5.82 -11.57 -9.18
N ALA A 51 -6.50 -10.56 -9.73
CA ALA A 51 -7.56 -10.76 -10.71
C ALA A 51 -7.03 -11.49 -11.94
N GLU A 52 -5.83 -11.10 -12.40
CA GLU A 52 -5.19 -11.73 -13.54
C GLU A 52 -4.87 -13.21 -13.29
N VAL A 53 -4.35 -13.57 -12.12
CA VAL A 53 -4.05 -14.96 -11.71
C VAL A 53 -5.31 -15.82 -11.60
N ARG A 54 -6.44 -15.24 -11.17
CA ARG A 54 -7.71 -15.98 -11.00
C ARG A 54 -8.53 -16.11 -12.28
N ALA A 55 -8.31 -15.22 -13.24
CA ALA A 55 -9.08 -15.15 -14.47
C ALA A 55 -8.73 -16.15 -15.60
N PRO A 56 -7.59 -16.87 -15.64
CA PRO A 56 -7.28 -17.75 -16.76
C PRO A 56 -8.29 -18.87 -16.84
N GLN A 57 -8.90 -18.98 -18.01
CA GLN A 57 -9.87 -20.01 -18.31
C GLN A 57 -9.55 -20.54 -19.70
N SER A 58 -9.16 -21.81 -19.76
CA SER A 58 -8.81 -22.48 -21.00
C SER A 58 -9.91 -23.44 -21.44
N GLY A 59 -10.13 -23.48 -22.76
CA GLY A 59 -10.67 -24.67 -23.43
C GLY A 59 -12.15 -25.00 -23.23
N LYS A 60 -13.02 -24.06 -22.84
CA LYS A 60 -14.46 -24.35 -22.81
C LYS A 60 -15.02 -24.36 -24.24
N THR A 61 -15.49 -25.52 -24.65
CA THR A 61 -16.00 -25.80 -25.99
C THR A 61 -17.52 -25.93 -25.94
N TYR A 62 -18.21 -25.10 -26.70
CA TYR A 62 -19.65 -25.23 -26.92
C TYR A 62 -19.88 -25.97 -28.22
N THR A 63 -20.58 -27.09 -28.14
CA THR A 63 -21.06 -27.83 -29.31
C THR A 63 -22.42 -27.29 -29.69
N VAL A 64 -22.56 -26.89 -30.95
CA VAL A 64 -23.81 -26.38 -31.50
C VAL A 64 -24.33 -27.40 -32.52
N THR A 65 -25.51 -27.95 -32.25
CA THR A 65 -26.21 -28.88 -33.14
C THR A 65 -27.36 -28.12 -33.84
N PRO A 66 -27.55 -28.28 -35.17
CA PRO A 66 -28.69 -27.68 -35.88
C PRO A 66 -30.04 -28.09 -35.25
N GLY A 67 -31.01 -27.18 -35.24
CA GLY A 67 -32.36 -27.44 -34.72
C GLY A 67 -33.15 -28.47 -35.54
N ALA A 68 -34.15 -29.10 -34.91
CA ALA A 68 -34.95 -30.19 -35.52
C ALA A 68 -35.84 -29.73 -36.69
N SER A 69 -36.17 -28.43 -36.78
CA SER A 69 -36.87 -27.84 -37.92
C SER A 69 -35.88 -27.54 -39.05
N ALA A 70 -35.73 -28.52 -39.94
CA ALA A 70 -35.06 -28.42 -41.23
C ALA A 70 -33.58 -28.00 -41.19
N ASN A 71 -32.70 -28.79 -40.58
CA ASN A 71 -31.33 -29.18 -41.02
C ASN A 71 -30.43 -28.18 -41.80
N THR A 72 -30.65 -26.87 -41.76
CA THR A 72 -30.08 -25.92 -42.73
C THR A 72 -29.71 -24.56 -42.14
N HIS A 73 -30.02 -24.28 -40.87
CA HIS A 73 -29.70 -22.97 -40.27
C HIS A 73 -29.32 -23.07 -38.78
N TYR A 74 -28.15 -22.53 -38.43
CA TYR A 74 -27.64 -22.49 -37.04
C TYR A 74 -28.29 -21.41 -36.16
N GLY A 75 -29.12 -20.54 -36.74
CA GLY A 75 -29.87 -19.53 -35.98
C GLY A 75 -30.86 -20.12 -34.98
N ASP A 76 -31.31 -21.36 -35.20
CA ASP A 76 -32.26 -22.07 -34.33
C ASP A 76 -31.58 -23.14 -33.46
N ALA A 77 -30.26 -23.10 -33.33
CA ALA A 77 -29.51 -24.11 -32.61
C ALA A 77 -29.67 -23.98 -31.08
N VAL A 78 -29.66 -25.14 -30.41
CA VAL A 78 -29.68 -25.21 -28.94
C VAL A 78 -28.24 -25.25 -28.43
N TYR A 79 -27.89 -24.31 -27.55
CA TYR A 79 -26.56 -24.24 -26.93
C TYR A 79 -26.56 -25.00 -25.60
N THR A 80 -25.59 -25.89 -25.41
CA THR A 80 -25.35 -26.50 -24.09
C THR A 80 -24.65 -25.50 -23.17
N THR A 81 -25.25 -25.16 -22.04
CA THR A 81 -24.63 -24.26 -21.05
C THR A 81 -23.34 -24.89 -20.51
N SER A 82 -22.26 -24.09 -20.45
CA SER A 82 -21.03 -24.45 -19.73
C SER A 82 -20.68 -23.32 -18.78
N SER A 83 -20.31 -23.68 -17.55
CA SER A 83 -19.86 -22.72 -16.54
C SER A 83 -18.35 -22.48 -16.64
N LEU A 84 -17.99 -21.23 -16.37
CA LEU A 84 -16.61 -20.80 -16.24
C LEU A 84 -16.06 -21.27 -14.89
N THR A 85 -15.00 -22.08 -14.91
CA THR A 85 -14.30 -22.55 -13.72
C THR A 85 -12.97 -21.83 -13.61
N ALA A 86 -12.79 -21.02 -12.57
CA ALA A 86 -11.52 -20.38 -12.27
C ALA A 86 -10.52 -21.42 -11.74
N ASN A 87 -9.37 -21.54 -12.40
CA ASN A 87 -8.22 -22.21 -11.81
C ASN A 87 -7.41 -21.15 -11.08
N VAL A 88 -7.53 -21.12 -9.75
CA VAL A 88 -6.68 -20.28 -8.92
C VAL A 88 -5.38 -21.05 -8.71
N GLU A 89 -4.32 -20.68 -9.44
CA GLU A 89 -2.99 -21.15 -9.06
C GLU A 89 -2.67 -20.65 -7.65
N ALA A 90 -2.16 -21.52 -6.79
CA ALA A 90 -1.61 -21.09 -5.52
C ALA A 90 -0.50 -20.06 -5.82
N GLY A 91 -0.52 -18.92 -5.12
CA GLY A 91 0.43 -17.83 -5.38
C GLY A 91 1.89 -18.31 -5.40
N CYS A 92 2.78 -17.50 -5.96
CA CYS A 92 4.19 -17.85 -6.14
C CYS A 92 4.84 -18.29 -4.80
N THR A 93 5.02 -19.59 -4.61
CA THR A 93 5.64 -20.16 -3.40
C THR A 93 7.17 -20.19 -3.50
N THR A 94 7.70 -20.01 -4.71
CA THR A 94 9.13 -20.05 -4.98
C THR A 94 9.72 -18.67 -4.73
N LYS A 95 10.56 -18.56 -3.70
CA LYS A 95 11.42 -17.40 -3.48
C LYS A 95 12.70 -17.57 -4.31
N THR A 96 13.04 -16.55 -5.07
CA THR A 96 14.33 -16.39 -5.74
C THR A 96 15.35 -15.74 -4.81
N ALA A 97 16.62 -15.72 -5.22
CA ALA A 97 17.67 -15.01 -4.48
C ALA A 97 17.45 -13.48 -4.44
N GLU A 98 16.56 -12.94 -5.28
CA GLU A 98 16.16 -11.53 -5.28
C GLU A 98 15.10 -11.23 -4.20
N ASP A 99 14.39 -12.25 -3.71
CA ASP A 99 13.29 -12.12 -2.73
C ASP A 99 13.75 -12.18 -1.25
N THR A 100 15.02 -12.52 -1.00
CA THR A 100 15.58 -12.73 0.34
C THR A 100 16.31 -11.53 0.95
N PRO A 101 16.94 -10.61 0.18
CA PRO A 101 17.56 -9.43 0.76
C PRO A 101 16.52 -8.46 1.34
N PRO A 102 16.85 -7.72 2.42
CA PRO A 102 16.03 -6.61 2.85
C PRO A 102 15.93 -5.55 1.74
N ILE A 103 14.76 -4.94 1.61
CA ILE A 103 14.53 -3.86 0.64
C ILE A 103 15.44 -2.68 0.99
N SER A 104 16.30 -2.28 0.06
CA SER A 104 17.17 -1.10 0.20
C SER A 104 16.64 0.09 -0.61
N VAL A 105 17.18 1.28 -0.34
CA VAL A 105 16.89 2.50 -1.12
C VAL A 105 17.30 2.31 -2.58
N GLU A 106 18.41 1.63 -2.83
CA GLU A 106 18.88 1.30 -4.18
C GLU A 106 17.94 0.33 -4.90
N THR A 107 17.33 -0.63 -4.18
CA THR A 107 16.32 -1.52 -4.75
C THR A 107 15.06 -0.74 -5.14
N LEU A 108 14.63 0.22 -4.32
CA LEU A 108 13.49 1.09 -4.62
C LEU A 108 13.77 2.13 -5.71
N ALA A 109 15.05 2.49 -5.90
CA ALA A 109 15.47 3.41 -6.95
C ALA A 109 15.43 2.79 -8.35
N LYS A 110 15.43 1.46 -8.44
CA LYS A 110 15.33 0.74 -9.71
C LYS A 110 13.88 0.71 -10.17
N GLY A 111 13.66 0.95 -11.46
CA GLY A 111 12.40 0.61 -12.11
C GLY A 111 12.17 -0.89 -11.94
N GLN A 112 11.00 -1.26 -11.42
CA GLN A 112 10.72 -2.66 -11.05
C GLN A 112 10.42 -3.53 -12.26
N GLY A 113 10.31 -2.95 -13.47
CA GLY A 113 10.04 -3.67 -14.70
C GLY A 113 8.72 -4.44 -14.67
N LEU A 114 7.79 -3.99 -13.83
CA LEU A 114 6.49 -4.62 -13.68
C LEU A 114 5.71 -4.42 -14.98
N ARG A 115 5.07 -5.49 -15.46
CA ARG A 115 4.17 -5.38 -16.60
C ARG A 115 2.84 -4.78 -16.19
N LYS A 116 2.08 -4.26 -17.15
CA LYS A 116 0.68 -3.89 -16.91
C LYS A 116 -0.17 -5.14 -16.71
N PRO A 117 -0.95 -5.25 -15.62
CA PRO A 117 -1.88 -6.35 -15.46
C PRO A 117 -3.00 -6.26 -16.50
N GLN A 118 -3.23 -7.35 -17.23
CA GLN A 118 -4.19 -7.40 -18.33
C GLN A 118 -4.65 -8.84 -18.64
N LEU A 119 -5.78 -8.98 -19.33
CA LEU A 119 -6.27 -10.24 -19.84
C LEU A 119 -6.53 -10.16 -21.33
N GLY A 120 -5.85 -10.99 -22.11
CA GLY A 120 -6.26 -11.25 -23.49
C GLY A 120 -7.39 -12.28 -23.52
N PHE A 121 -8.41 -12.01 -24.30
CA PHE A 121 -9.44 -12.99 -24.62
C PHE A 121 -9.53 -13.21 -26.13
N LYS A 122 -9.93 -14.44 -26.51
CA LYS A 122 -10.26 -14.79 -27.89
C LYS A 122 -11.45 -15.73 -27.94
N LEU A 123 -12.35 -15.44 -28.87
CA LEU A 123 -13.46 -16.30 -29.25
C LEU A 123 -13.14 -16.92 -30.62
N SER A 124 -12.90 -18.22 -30.61
CA SER A 124 -12.62 -19.01 -31.82
C SER A 124 -13.81 -19.87 -32.17
N HIS A 125 -14.02 -20.13 -33.46
CA HIS A 125 -15.00 -21.11 -33.92
C HIS A 125 -14.38 -22.06 -34.94
N VAL A 126 -14.81 -23.31 -34.90
CA VAL A 126 -14.48 -24.31 -35.90
C VAL A 126 -15.68 -25.17 -36.20
N CYS A 127 -15.91 -25.47 -37.47
CA CYS A 127 -16.84 -26.52 -37.84
C CYS A 127 -16.12 -27.76 -38.34
N THR A 128 -16.49 -28.91 -37.78
CA THR A 128 -15.89 -30.19 -38.12
C THR A 128 -16.95 -31.25 -38.35
N LYS A 129 -16.63 -32.20 -39.23
CA LYS A 129 -17.38 -33.45 -39.43
C LYS A 129 -16.36 -34.58 -39.49
N SER A 130 -16.41 -35.52 -38.55
CA SER A 130 -15.46 -36.65 -38.49
C SER A 130 -13.97 -36.23 -38.58
N GLY A 131 -13.62 -35.07 -38.00
CA GLY A 131 -12.24 -34.54 -37.99
C GLY A 131 -11.83 -33.70 -39.21
N VAL A 132 -12.67 -33.60 -40.25
CA VAL A 132 -12.44 -32.74 -41.42
C VAL A 132 -13.31 -31.48 -41.38
N ALA A 133 -13.03 -30.51 -42.26
CA ALA A 133 -13.85 -29.32 -42.42
C ALA A 133 -15.30 -29.71 -42.77
N CYS A 134 -16.28 -29.03 -42.17
CA CYS A 134 -17.69 -29.28 -42.42
C CYS A 134 -18.27 -28.30 -43.46
N SER A 135 -19.42 -28.63 -44.07
CA SER A 135 -20.17 -27.72 -44.94
C SER A 135 -21.12 -26.78 -44.17
N GLY A 136 -21.46 -27.12 -42.94
CA GLY A 136 -22.40 -26.37 -42.09
C GLY A 136 -23.86 -26.57 -42.49
N THR A 137 -24.16 -27.72 -43.10
CA THR A 137 -25.46 -28.01 -43.70
C THR A 137 -25.95 -29.42 -43.37
N SER A 138 -25.20 -30.18 -42.58
CA SER A 138 -25.53 -31.54 -42.18
C SER A 138 -25.83 -31.60 -40.68
N ALA A 139 -26.77 -32.46 -40.28
CA ALA A 139 -27.03 -32.76 -38.87
C ALA A 139 -25.84 -33.45 -38.16
N THR A 140 -24.83 -33.88 -38.91
CA THR A 140 -23.57 -34.45 -38.40
C THR A 140 -22.43 -33.43 -38.31
N ASP A 141 -22.67 -32.20 -38.76
CA ASP A 141 -21.70 -31.11 -38.64
C ASP A 141 -21.70 -30.58 -37.20
N ILE A 142 -20.51 -30.48 -36.62
CA ILE A 142 -20.29 -30.01 -35.26
C ILE A 142 -19.63 -28.64 -35.32
N PHE A 143 -20.34 -27.61 -34.87
CA PHE A 143 -19.74 -26.31 -34.61
C PHE A 143 -19.24 -26.25 -33.18
N THR A 144 -17.95 -25.96 -33.03
CA THR A 144 -17.27 -25.73 -31.76
C THR A 144 -16.95 -24.25 -31.64
N VAL A 145 -17.45 -23.63 -30.57
CA VAL A 145 -17.04 -22.29 -30.16
C VAL A 145 -16.17 -22.41 -28.92
N THR A 146 -14.98 -21.80 -28.94
CA THR A 146 -14.03 -21.83 -27.83
C THR A 146 -13.69 -20.41 -27.38
N LEU A 147 -14.05 -20.07 -26.14
CA LEU A 147 -13.56 -18.88 -25.45
C LEU A 147 -12.28 -19.26 -24.69
N ASN A 148 -11.21 -18.48 -24.89
CA ASN A 148 -10.03 -18.55 -24.05
C ASN A 148 -9.76 -17.17 -23.47
N VAL A 149 -9.44 -17.14 -22.17
CA VAL A 149 -8.98 -15.95 -21.45
C VAL A 149 -7.63 -16.28 -20.83
N GLY A 150 -6.62 -15.44 -21.03
CA GLY A 150 -5.27 -15.65 -20.51
C GLY A 150 -4.48 -14.36 -20.31
N HIS A 151 -3.27 -14.52 -19.79
CA HIS A 151 -2.38 -13.43 -19.37
C HIS A 151 -1.67 -12.67 -20.51
N THR A 152 -1.75 -13.20 -21.72
CA THR A 152 -1.03 -12.68 -22.89
C THR A 152 -1.92 -11.77 -23.70
N ASP A 153 -1.31 -10.99 -24.59
CA ASP A 153 -2.05 -10.15 -25.52
C ASP A 153 -3.05 -10.95 -26.36
N ALA A 154 -4.16 -10.31 -26.69
CA ALA A 154 -5.15 -10.90 -27.58
C ALA A 154 -4.54 -11.09 -28.98
N PRO A 155 -4.64 -12.31 -29.56
CA PRO A 155 -4.15 -12.53 -30.91
C PRO A 155 -4.99 -11.75 -31.93
N SER A 156 -4.46 -11.55 -33.14
CA SER A 156 -5.20 -10.94 -34.23
C SER A 156 -6.42 -11.80 -34.62
N THR A 157 -7.51 -11.14 -34.99
CA THR A 157 -8.66 -11.82 -35.58
C THR A 157 -8.29 -12.40 -36.95
N THR A 158 -8.82 -13.57 -37.27
CA THR A 158 -8.47 -14.30 -38.50
C THR A 158 -9.69 -14.42 -39.41
N GLY A 159 -10.47 -13.34 -39.54
CA GLY A 159 -11.79 -13.33 -40.18
C GLY A 159 -11.85 -13.97 -41.58
N GLY A 160 -13.07 -14.21 -42.07
CA GLY A 160 -13.34 -14.84 -43.37
C GLY A 160 -14.05 -16.20 -43.26
N ALA A 161 -14.36 -16.80 -44.40
CA ALA A 161 -15.12 -18.05 -44.47
C ALA A 161 -14.36 -19.22 -43.81
N GLN A 162 -15.10 -20.11 -43.15
CA GLN A 162 -14.57 -21.34 -42.57
C GLN A 162 -14.40 -22.43 -43.64
N ALA A 163 -13.31 -22.35 -44.41
CA ALA A 163 -13.02 -23.30 -45.49
C ALA A 163 -12.12 -24.49 -45.07
N SER A 164 -11.77 -24.58 -43.78
CA SER A 164 -10.86 -25.61 -43.24
C SER A 164 -11.25 -26.01 -41.82
N ASN A 165 -10.69 -27.10 -41.31
CA ASN A 165 -10.80 -27.51 -39.91
C ASN A 165 -9.90 -26.69 -38.95
N THR A 166 -9.34 -25.56 -39.40
CA THR A 166 -8.59 -24.65 -38.55
C THR A 166 -9.54 -23.67 -37.86
N PRO A 167 -9.45 -23.51 -36.52
CA PRO A 167 -10.23 -22.51 -35.81
C PRO A 167 -10.01 -21.10 -36.32
N LYS A 168 -11.10 -20.34 -36.46
CA LYS A 168 -11.10 -18.94 -36.86
C LYS A 168 -11.44 -18.06 -35.67
N ILE A 169 -10.63 -17.04 -35.42
CA ILE A 169 -10.80 -16.07 -34.34
C ILE A 169 -11.69 -14.94 -34.86
N LEU A 170 -12.94 -14.90 -34.36
CA LEU A 170 -13.92 -13.88 -34.74
C LEU A 170 -13.79 -12.62 -33.90
N LEU A 171 -13.48 -12.82 -32.63
CA LEU A 171 -13.39 -11.76 -31.64
C LEU A 171 -12.15 -11.99 -30.80
N ALA A 172 -11.37 -10.94 -30.60
CA ALA A 172 -10.25 -10.93 -29.69
C ALA A 172 -10.16 -9.53 -29.09
N GLY A 173 -9.72 -9.44 -27.83
CA GLY A 173 -9.54 -8.17 -27.17
C GLY A 173 -8.74 -8.28 -25.89
N THR A 174 -8.19 -7.17 -25.44
CA THR A 174 -7.43 -7.06 -24.20
C THR A 174 -8.22 -6.26 -23.19
N ILE A 175 -8.40 -6.82 -21.99
CA ILE A 175 -9.02 -6.15 -20.84
C ILE A 175 -7.88 -5.67 -19.94
N LYS A 176 -7.76 -4.36 -19.75
CA LYS A 176 -6.83 -3.79 -18.78
C LYS A 176 -7.41 -3.96 -17.38
N LEU A 177 -6.65 -4.54 -16.46
CA LEU A 177 -7.13 -4.83 -15.10
C LEU A 177 -6.79 -3.74 -14.09
N THR A 178 -5.95 -2.78 -14.47
CA THR A 178 -5.63 -1.61 -13.65
C THR A 178 -5.64 -0.34 -14.47
N GLY A 179 -5.82 0.79 -13.78
CA GLY A 179 -5.63 2.13 -14.36
C GLY A 179 -4.18 2.64 -14.26
N VAL A 180 -3.22 1.77 -13.92
CA VAL A 180 -1.80 2.14 -13.75
C VAL A 180 -1.09 2.02 -15.10
N ASP A 181 -0.42 3.09 -15.52
CA ASP A 181 0.36 3.12 -16.76
C ASP A 181 1.82 2.67 -16.54
N GLN A 182 2.62 2.68 -17.61
CA GLN A 182 3.98 2.11 -17.57
C GLN A 182 4.89 3.03 -16.77
N ASP A 183 4.75 4.34 -16.99
CA ASP A 183 5.53 5.37 -16.31
C ASP A 183 5.40 5.25 -14.78
N LYS A 184 4.21 4.92 -14.28
CA LYS A 184 4.00 4.71 -12.84
C LYS A 184 4.54 3.37 -12.32
N LEU A 185 4.66 2.35 -13.17
CA LEU A 185 5.28 1.06 -12.81
C LEU A 185 6.81 1.15 -12.75
N ASP A 186 7.38 2.00 -13.60
CA ASP A 186 8.82 2.20 -13.75
C ASP A 186 9.34 3.38 -12.92
N GLU A 187 8.47 4.06 -12.16
CA GLU A 187 8.86 5.20 -11.34
C GLU A 187 9.86 4.81 -10.25
N ASN A 188 10.75 5.74 -9.95
CA ASN A 188 11.65 5.63 -8.81
C ASN A 188 10.87 5.75 -7.49
N HIS A 189 10.90 4.70 -6.67
CA HIS A 189 10.19 4.61 -5.40
C HIS A 189 11.02 5.11 -4.20
N THR A 190 12.12 5.83 -4.40
CA THR A 190 12.91 6.44 -3.30
C THR A 190 12.12 7.48 -2.52
N VAL A 191 11.19 8.18 -3.16
CA VAL A 191 10.35 9.20 -2.52
C VAL A 191 9.49 8.59 -1.40
N ILE A 192 8.95 7.38 -1.60
CA ILE A 192 8.21 6.69 -0.54
C ILE A 192 9.15 6.23 0.59
N SER A 193 10.36 5.76 0.26
CA SER A 193 11.35 5.38 1.29
C SER A 193 11.67 6.56 2.21
N ALA A 194 11.98 7.72 1.62
CA ALA A 194 12.25 8.94 2.38
C ALA A 194 11.04 9.37 3.23
N ALA A 195 9.83 9.30 2.66
CA ALA A 195 8.61 9.65 3.37
C ALA A 195 8.31 8.72 4.55
N VAL A 196 8.51 7.40 4.39
CA VAL A 196 8.37 6.42 5.47
C VAL A 196 9.42 6.68 6.55
N SER A 197 10.69 6.84 6.17
CA SER A 197 11.77 7.14 7.12
C SER A 197 11.50 8.42 7.92
N ALA A 198 11.02 9.48 7.27
CA ALA A 198 10.67 10.73 7.94
C ALA A 198 9.56 10.55 8.98
N LEU A 199 8.58 9.69 8.70
CA LEU A 199 7.48 9.40 9.63
C LEU A 199 7.89 8.45 10.76
N THR A 200 8.71 7.43 10.49
CA THR A 200 9.17 6.47 11.50
C THR A 200 10.21 7.07 12.45
N ASN A 201 10.90 8.12 12.03
CA ASN A 201 11.88 8.83 12.86
C ASN A 201 11.23 9.88 13.79
N ILE A 202 9.91 10.05 13.77
CA ILE A 202 9.22 10.89 14.75
C ILE A 202 9.31 10.17 16.12
N PRO A 203 10.01 10.75 17.11
CA PRO A 203 10.15 10.12 18.42
C PRO A 203 8.79 9.95 19.09
N GLU A 204 8.59 8.83 19.79
CA GLU A 204 7.40 8.66 20.61
C GLU A 204 7.44 9.63 21.79
N ALA A 205 6.27 10.15 22.18
CA ALA A 205 6.15 11.18 23.20
C ALA A 205 6.73 10.78 24.57
N HIS A 206 6.88 9.48 24.85
CA HIS A 206 7.41 8.99 26.11
C HIS A 206 8.95 8.86 26.12
N VAL A 207 9.61 8.96 24.95
CA VAL A 207 11.04 8.74 24.78
C VAL A 207 11.83 9.97 25.25
N ARG A 208 12.81 9.75 26.13
CA ARG A 208 13.68 10.79 26.72
C ARG A 208 14.38 11.61 25.64
N GLU A 209 14.92 10.94 24.63
CA GLU A 209 15.68 11.57 23.54
C GLU A 209 14.83 12.58 22.74
N GLY A 210 13.51 12.38 22.66
CA GLY A 210 12.59 13.34 22.06
C GLY A 210 12.55 14.70 22.76
N TYR A 211 13.02 14.77 24.01
CA TYR A 211 13.16 16.00 24.79
C TYR A 211 14.62 16.44 24.89
N THR A 212 15.50 15.55 25.35
CA THR A 212 16.91 15.91 25.63
C THR A 212 17.73 16.14 24.37
N GLY A 213 17.31 15.61 23.22
CA GLY A 213 17.91 15.91 21.93
C GLY A 213 17.42 17.22 21.31
N HIS A 214 16.47 17.92 21.95
CA HIS A 214 15.94 19.17 21.41
C HIS A 214 16.98 20.31 21.58
N PRO A 215 17.25 21.13 20.54
CA PRO A 215 18.28 22.18 20.58
C PRO A 215 18.10 23.23 21.70
N GLN A 216 16.87 23.37 22.22
CA GLN A 216 16.55 24.30 23.30
C GLN A 216 16.53 23.66 24.69
N PHE A 217 16.70 22.33 24.81
CA PHE A 217 16.55 21.63 26.09
C PHE A 217 17.54 22.16 27.13
N ASP A 218 18.84 22.17 26.81
CA ASP A 218 19.88 22.62 27.73
C ASP A 218 19.71 24.09 28.11
N ASN A 219 19.41 24.94 27.12
CA ASN A 219 19.16 26.37 27.33
C ASN A 219 17.98 26.61 28.30
N LEU A 220 16.90 25.85 28.13
CA LEU A 220 15.73 25.93 29.00
C LEU A 220 16.03 25.42 30.41
N VAL A 221 16.84 24.36 30.55
CA VAL A 221 17.30 23.85 31.85
C VAL A 221 18.17 24.88 32.56
N GLU A 222 19.15 25.46 31.88
CA GLU A 222 20.03 26.50 32.44
C GLU A 222 19.24 27.71 32.96
N ARG A 223 18.28 28.19 32.16
CA ARG A 223 17.51 29.38 32.51
C ARG A 223 16.47 29.12 33.60
N LEU A 224 15.72 28.02 33.50
CA LEU A 224 14.56 27.79 34.38
C LEU A 224 14.89 26.99 35.62
N LEU A 225 15.92 26.15 35.59
CA LEU A 225 16.31 25.30 36.73
C LEU A 225 17.60 25.78 37.40
N LEU A 226 18.56 26.32 36.65
CA LEU A 226 19.82 26.83 37.21
C LEU A 226 19.82 28.35 37.44
N ALA A 227 18.72 29.04 37.08
CA ALA A 227 18.53 30.49 37.24
C ALA A 227 19.66 31.33 36.62
N MET A 228 20.21 30.86 35.50
CA MET A 228 21.30 31.55 34.81
C MET A 228 20.78 32.75 34.00
N PRO A 229 21.42 33.93 34.11
CA PRO A 229 21.10 35.10 33.29
C PRO A 229 21.31 34.82 31.80
N ALA A 230 20.45 35.36 30.95
CA ALA A 230 20.41 35.11 29.50
C ALA A 230 21.68 35.54 28.75
N ASP A 231 22.50 36.38 29.37
CA ASP A 231 23.72 37.04 28.91
C ASP A 231 25.01 36.36 29.41
N THR A 232 24.90 35.24 30.14
CA THR A 232 26.06 34.50 30.64
C THR A 232 26.59 33.52 29.58
N GLU A 233 27.85 33.66 29.17
CA GLU A 233 28.51 32.75 28.25
C GLU A 233 28.77 31.37 28.92
N ILE A 234 28.34 30.30 28.28
CA ILE A 234 28.42 28.93 28.82
C ILE A 234 29.81 28.36 28.51
N ALA A 235 30.71 28.35 29.50
CA ALA A 235 32.02 27.69 29.40
C ALA A 235 31.94 26.18 29.74
N GLU A 236 32.92 25.37 29.33
CA GLU A 236 32.93 23.89 29.48
C GLU A 236 32.62 23.35 30.89
N THR A 237 33.02 24.06 31.96
CA THR A 237 32.77 23.65 33.36
C THR A 237 31.30 23.78 33.77
N LEU A 238 30.53 24.53 32.99
CA LEU A 238 29.10 24.72 33.18
C LEU A 238 28.32 23.60 32.50
N THR A 239 28.79 23.14 31.34
CA THR A 239 28.19 22.03 30.58
C THR A 239 28.13 20.73 31.41
N SER A 240 29.19 20.39 32.15
CA SER A 240 29.17 19.20 33.01
C SER A 240 28.19 19.32 34.19
N LYS A 241 27.99 20.52 34.72
CA LYS A 241 27.01 20.77 35.80
C LYS A 241 25.58 20.74 35.27
N VAL A 242 25.37 21.20 34.04
CA VAL A 242 24.09 21.12 33.34
C VAL A 242 23.73 19.65 33.12
N ASP A 243 24.65 18.82 32.62
CA ASP A 243 24.45 17.38 32.44
C ASP A 243 24.11 16.65 33.75
N GLU A 244 24.83 16.95 34.84
CA GLU A 244 24.56 16.37 36.16
C GLU A 244 23.15 16.73 36.66
N GLU A 245 22.73 17.99 36.53
CA GLU A 245 21.41 18.43 36.94
C GLU A 245 20.30 17.91 36.01
N ILE A 246 20.55 17.80 34.70
CA ILE A 246 19.65 17.12 33.76
C ILE A 246 19.41 15.68 34.22
N ASN A 247 20.48 14.92 34.47
CA ASN A 247 20.37 13.51 34.84
C ASN A 247 19.71 13.32 36.21
N LYS A 248 19.92 14.26 37.14
CA LYS A 248 19.26 14.26 38.46
C LYS A 248 17.78 14.58 38.38
N ILE A 249 17.38 15.57 37.58
CA ILE A 249 16.00 16.07 37.52
C ILE A 249 15.12 15.22 36.59
N PHE A 250 15.68 14.83 35.43
CA PHE A 250 14.98 14.13 34.36
C PHE A 250 15.37 12.66 34.25
N GLY A 251 16.44 12.20 34.90
CA GLY A 251 16.94 10.84 34.75
C GLY A 251 18.00 10.72 33.64
N GLY A 252 19.03 9.92 33.90
CA GLY A 252 20.15 9.70 32.96
C GLY A 252 19.85 8.70 31.83
N ASP A 253 18.76 7.94 31.97
CA ASP A 253 18.34 6.90 31.04
C ASP A 253 16.81 6.88 30.90
N GLN A 254 16.28 6.08 29.96
CA GLN A 254 14.85 6.02 29.68
C GLN A 254 14.01 5.52 30.87
N ASP A 255 14.50 4.56 31.65
CA ASP A 255 13.76 3.99 32.78
C ASP A 255 13.67 4.99 33.93
N THR A 256 14.79 5.67 34.21
CA THR A 256 14.86 6.73 35.22
C THR A 256 14.05 7.95 34.77
N PHE A 257 14.03 8.26 33.47
CA PHE A 257 13.16 9.29 32.90
C PHE A 257 11.69 8.97 33.08
N ASN A 258 11.25 7.75 32.77
CA ASN A 258 9.88 7.32 32.99
C ASN A 258 9.47 7.48 34.46
N LYS A 259 10.36 7.11 35.40
CA LYS A 259 10.12 7.26 36.84
C LYS A 259 10.05 8.72 37.28
N HIS A 260 11.01 9.54 36.84
CA HIS A 260 11.09 10.92 37.28
C HIS A 260 10.05 11.81 36.61
N VAL A 261 9.67 11.54 35.36
CA VAL A 261 8.78 12.40 34.57
C VAL A 261 7.36 11.86 34.56
N TRP A 262 7.14 10.69 33.97
CA TRP A 262 5.78 10.19 33.73
C TRP A 262 5.10 9.73 35.01
N GLN A 263 5.78 8.96 35.86
CA GLN A 263 5.21 8.55 37.14
C GLN A 263 4.99 9.72 38.10
N ASP A 264 5.79 10.79 38.02
CA ASP A 264 5.55 12.00 38.81
C ASP A 264 4.42 12.85 38.24
N ALA A 265 4.25 12.89 36.92
CA ALA A 265 3.09 13.51 36.28
C ALA A 265 1.79 12.82 36.69
N ASP A 266 1.77 11.48 36.74
CA ASP A 266 0.60 10.70 37.15
C ASP A 266 0.17 10.95 38.61
N LYS A 267 1.11 11.37 39.47
CA LYS A 267 0.82 11.73 40.87
C LYS A 267 0.20 13.14 41.00
N GLN A 268 0.18 13.95 39.94
CA GLN A 268 -0.38 15.30 39.96
C GLN A 268 -1.90 15.23 39.76
N THR A 269 -2.68 15.65 40.76
CA THR A 269 -4.14 15.70 40.62
C THR A 269 -4.56 16.89 39.76
N ALA A 270 -4.99 16.63 38.52
CA ALA A 270 -5.60 17.66 37.68
C ALA A 270 -7.05 17.91 38.14
N THR A 271 -7.34 19.10 38.66
CA THR A 271 -8.71 19.59 38.82
C THR A 271 -9.12 20.25 37.51
N PHE A 272 -9.78 19.49 36.64
CA PHE A 272 -10.41 20.07 35.47
C PHE A 272 -11.56 20.97 35.95
N HIS A 273 -11.52 22.26 35.60
CA HIS A 273 -12.74 23.06 35.64
C HIS A 273 -13.69 22.42 34.63
N GLU A 274 -14.73 21.74 35.13
CA GLU A 274 -15.81 21.26 34.28
C GLU A 274 -16.26 22.42 33.39
N ALA A 275 -16.07 22.28 32.08
CA ALA A 275 -16.75 23.13 31.12
C ALA A 275 -18.23 23.00 31.45
N LYS A 276 -18.83 24.09 31.98
CA LYS A 276 -20.25 24.13 32.33
C LYS A 276 -21.02 23.55 31.15
N LYS A 277 -21.59 22.36 31.32
CA LYS A 277 -22.60 21.85 30.40
C LYS A 277 -23.72 22.88 30.40
N HIS A 278 -23.81 23.69 29.35
CA HIS A 278 -25.04 24.41 29.06
C HIS A 278 -26.10 23.33 28.88
N LYS A 279 -26.96 23.16 29.90
CA LYS A 279 -28.24 22.50 29.70
C LYS A 279 -28.98 23.36 28.68
N LEU A 280 -29.23 22.81 27.49
CA LEU A 280 -30.35 23.26 26.68
C LEU A 280 -31.60 22.99 27.53
N GLU A 281 -32.26 24.05 27.97
CA GLU A 281 -33.65 23.98 28.40
C GLU A 281 -34.49 23.77 27.15
N THR A 282 -35.05 22.56 27.02
CA THR A 282 -36.24 22.28 26.21
C THR A 282 -37.49 22.74 26.95
#